data_AF-A0A1X7U8M7-F1
#
_entry.id   AF-A0A1X7U8M7-F1
#
_cell.length_a   1.000
_cell.length_b   1.000
_cell.length_c   1.000
_cell.angle_alpha   90.00
_cell.angle_beta   90.00
_cell.angle_gamma   90.00
#
_symmetry.space_group_name_H-M   'P 1'
#
loop_
_entity.id
_entity.type
_entity.pdbx_description
1 polymer ?
#
loop_
_entity_poly.entity_id
_entity_poly.type
_entity_poly.pdbx_seq_one_letter_code
_entity_poly.pdbx_strand_id
1 'polypeptide(L)'
;MSMLFNPAPKADTIPPVAGAGAQHSSTSTYACPVCDKPFTDKLGEDSIQCEEACKAWLYHCFAGLTKSEFGLLSQSSVPFFSVRCHLKSAEDHILALQSQVTMLTNRLDALNSTVLNSFPIPPSPDSKRISCSSIPRQN
;
A
#
# COMPACT_ATOMS: atom_id res chain seq x y z
N MET A 1 26.29 20.39 -2.85
CA MET A 1 25.17 20.41 -3.80
C MET A 1 23.92 20.74 -3.01
N SER A 2 23.49 22.00 -3.03
CA SER A 2 22.31 22.45 -2.29
C SER A 2 21.06 22.13 -3.11
N MET A 3 20.28 21.13 -2.69
CA MET A 3 18.95 20.90 -3.25
C MET A 3 18.05 22.01 -2.71
N LEU A 4 17.80 23.03 -3.53
CA LEU A 4 16.83 24.07 -3.24
C LEU A 4 15.46 23.40 -3.20
N PHE A 5 14.82 23.35 -2.03
CA PHE A 5 13.39 23.12 -1.96
C PHE A 5 12.75 24.19 -2.82
N ASN A 6 12.16 23.78 -3.95
CA ASN A 6 11.38 24.71 -4.76
C ASN A 6 10.24 25.18 -3.85
N PRO A 7 10.13 26.47 -3.52
CA PRO A 7 9.01 26.97 -2.76
C PRO A 7 7.72 26.61 -3.51
N ALA A 8 6.63 26.42 -2.75
CA ALA A 8 5.33 26.13 -3.34
C ALA A 8 5.05 27.11 -4.50
N PRO A 9 4.50 26.62 -5.62
CA PRO A 9 4.16 27.47 -6.75
C PRO A 9 3.25 28.60 -6.27
N LYS A 10 3.76 29.83 -6.40
CA LYS A 10 3.09 31.03 -5.90
C LYS A 10 1.73 31.16 -6.59
N ALA A 11 0.68 31.36 -5.81
CA ALA A 11 -0.58 31.83 -6.35
C ALA A 11 -0.37 33.29 -6.78
N ASP A 12 -0.30 33.54 -8.08
CA ASP A 12 -0.27 34.91 -8.59
C ASP A 12 -1.50 35.66 -8.08
N THR A 13 -1.24 36.74 -7.34
CA THR A 13 -2.26 37.60 -6.77
C THR A 13 -2.97 38.32 -7.91
N ILE A 14 -4.17 37.85 -8.27
CA ILE A 14 -5.04 38.52 -9.23
C ILE A 14 -5.68 39.73 -8.51
N PRO A 15 -5.62 40.95 -9.07
CA PRO A 15 -6.31 42.11 -8.51
C PRO A 15 -7.84 41.92 -8.57
N PRO A 16 -8.61 42.51 -7.64
CA PRO A 16 -10.06 42.37 -7.65
C PRO A 16 -10.66 43.17 -8.81
N VAL A 17 -10.98 42.50 -9.92
CA VAL A 17 -11.86 43.05 -10.96
C VAL A 17 -13.30 42.77 -10.56
N ALA A 18 -14.02 43.84 -10.21
CA ALA A 18 -15.47 43.84 -10.11
C ALA A 18 -16.04 43.74 -11.53
N GLY A 19 -16.48 42.56 -11.92
CA GLY A 19 -17.11 42.34 -13.22
C GLY A 19 -17.76 40.97 -13.29
N ALA A 20 -19.09 40.96 -13.24
CA ALA A 20 -19.89 39.76 -13.45
C ALA A 20 -19.60 39.17 -14.85
N GLY A 21 -19.14 37.92 -14.89
CA GLY A 21 -18.87 37.20 -16.12
C GLY A 21 -18.12 35.91 -15.82
N ALA A 22 -18.84 34.79 -15.84
CA ALA A 22 -18.29 33.46 -15.62
C ALA A 22 -17.26 33.12 -16.72
N GLN A 23 -15.97 33.21 -16.40
CA GLN A 23 -14.92 32.48 -17.08
C GLN A 23 -13.94 31.95 -16.02
N HIS A 24 -14.05 30.65 -15.75
CA HIS A 24 -13.07 29.89 -14.98
C HIS A 24 -11.75 29.88 -15.76
N SER A 25 -10.90 30.87 -15.51
CA SER A 25 -9.48 30.78 -15.84
C SER A 25 -8.89 29.68 -14.96
N SER A 26 -8.49 28.59 -15.59
CA SER A 26 -7.86 27.42 -14.99
C SER A 26 -6.43 27.73 -14.53
N THR A 27 -6.26 28.64 -13.58
CA THR A 27 -5.04 28.72 -12.77
C THR A 27 -5.14 27.60 -11.75
N SER A 28 -4.46 26.49 -12.04
CA SER A 28 -4.34 25.31 -11.16
C SER A 28 -3.82 25.73 -9.79
N THR A 29 -4.73 26.07 -8.88
CA THR A 29 -4.41 26.45 -7.52
C THR A 29 -4.14 25.16 -6.76
N TYR A 30 -2.89 24.94 -6.38
CA TYR A 30 -2.54 23.79 -5.55
C TYR A 30 -3.25 23.92 -4.20
N ALA A 31 -3.99 22.90 -3.81
CA ALA A 31 -4.69 22.83 -2.54
C ALA A 31 -4.22 21.62 -1.74
N CYS A 32 -4.20 21.76 -0.42
CA CYS A 32 -3.84 20.66 0.46
C CYS A 32 -4.93 19.56 0.39
N PRO A 33 -4.60 18.31 0.02
CA PRO A 33 -5.60 17.25 -0.16
C PRO A 33 -6.22 16.76 1.15
N VAL A 34 -5.79 17.31 2.31
CA VAL A 34 -6.30 16.94 3.63
C VAL A 34 -7.36 17.93 4.12
N CYS A 35 -7.25 19.20 3.75
CA CYS A 35 -8.15 20.25 4.23
C CYS A 35 -8.81 21.07 3.11
N ASP A 36 -8.49 20.77 1.85
CA ASP A 36 -8.94 21.42 0.62
C ASP A 36 -8.70 22.94 0.58
N LYS A 37 -7.82 23.44 1.46
CA LYS A 37 -7.44 24.86 1.49
C LYS A 37 -6.30 25.11 0.50
N PRO A 38 -6.35 26.21 -0.26
CA PRO A 38 -5.25 26.63 -1.12
C PRO A 38 -4.06 27.08 -0.26
N PHE A 39 -2.85 26.79 -0.73
CA PHE A 39 -1.64 27.33 -0.10
C PHE A 39 -1.60 28.84 -0.28
N THR A 40 -1.38 29.58 0.82
CA THR A 40 -1.22 31.04 0.76
C THR A 40 0.23 31.41 1.10
N ASP A 41 0.71 32.53 0.56
CA ASP A 41 2.06 33.06 0.85
C ASP A 41 2.13 33.75 2.23
N LYS A 42 1.31 33.30 3.18
CA LYS A 42 1.27 33.85 4.53
C LYS A 42 2.47 33.32 5.32
N LEU A 43 3.15 34.23 5.99
CA LEU A 43 4.25 33.90 6.89
C LEU A 43 3.76 32.88 7.94
N GLY A 44 4.33 31.68 7.94
CA GLY A 44 3.97 30.59 8.87
C GLY A 44 3.16 29.45 8.25
N GLU A 45 2.75 29.53 6.99
CA GLU A 45 2.16 28.42 6.23
C GLU A 45 3.25 27.53 5.60
N ASP A 46 4.03 26.86 6.45
CA ASP A 46 5.07 25.94 5.98
C ASP A 46 4.44 24.71 5.32
N SER A 47 4.84 24.46 4.07
CA SER A 47 4.36 23.34 3.25
C SER A 47 5.50 22.54 2.64
N ILE A 48 5.24 21.26 2.40
CA ILE A 48 6.18 20.30 1.82
C ILE A 48 5.52 19.54 0.68
N GLN A 49 6.29 19.29 -0.38
CA GLN A 49 5.85 18.45 -1.49
C GLN A 49 6.25 16.99 -1.25
N CYS A 50 5.31 16.07 -1.45
CA CYS A 50 5.63 14.66 -1.50
C CYS A 50 6.46 14.33 -2.75
N GLU A 51 7.60 13.68 -2.56
CA GLU A 51 8.54 13.36 -3.65
C GLU A 51 8.14 12.12 -4.47
N GLU A 52 7.07 11.43 -4.08
CA GLU A 52 6.58 10.24 -4.76
C GLU A 52 5.67 10.55 -5.97
N ALA A 53 4.98 9.52 -6.50
CA ALA A 53 4.10 9.66 -7.67
C ALA A 53 2.93 10.64 -7.45
N CYS A 54 2.48 10.86 -6.21
CA CYS A 54 1.34 11.75 -5.97
C CYS A 54 1.68 13.23 -6.14
N LYS A 55 2.96 13.62 -6.00
CA LYS A 55 3.47 15.00 -6.10
C LYS A 55 2.66 16.06 -5.33
N ALA A 56 1.89 15.62 -4.33
CA ALA A 56 0.97 16.46 -3.59
C ALA A 56 1.71 17.38 -2.62
N TRP A 57 1.22 18.60 -2.50
CA TRP A 57 1.65 19.56 -1.49
C TRP A 57 0.83 19.39 -0.21
N LEU A 58 1.48 19.47 0.94
CA LEU A 58 0.87 19.31 2.26
C LEU A 58 1.39 20.39 3.20
N TYR A 59 0.54 20.95 4.06
CA TYR A 59 1.04 21.72 5.19
C TYR A 59 1.80 20.78 6.13
N HIS A 60 2.89 21.26 6.75
CA HIS A 60 3.75 20.43 7.61
C HIS A 60 2.94 19.73 8.72
N CYS A 61 1.93 20.40 9.28
CA CYS A 61 1.06 19.84 10.31
C CYS A 61 0.20 18.67 9.80
N PHE A 62 -0.29 18.73 8.56
CA PHE A 62 -1.04 17.62 7.95
C PHE A 62 -0.13 16.52 7.40
N ALA A 63 1.14 16.82 7.19
CA ALA A 63 2.18 15.82 6.95
C ALA A 63 2.58 15.07 8.24
N GLY A 64 2.04 15.46 9.41
CA GLY A 64 2.40 14.86 10.70
C GLY A 64 3.80 15.28 11.19
N LEU A 65 4.35 16.37 10.66
CA LEU A 65 5.66 16.87 11.02
C LEU A 65 5.55 17.95 12.08
N THR A 66 6.44 17.91 13.06
CA THR A 66 6.69 19.06 13.93
C THR A 66 7.51 20.12 13.20
N LYS A 67 7.48 21.36 13.70
CA LYS A 67 8.28 22.47 13.13
C LYS A 67 9.78 22.16 13.10
N SER A 68 10.29 21.46 14.12
CA SER A 68 11.68 21.01 14.18
C SER A 68 12.01 19.97 13.13
N GLU A 69 11.15 18.96 12.93
CA GLU A 69 11.36 17.91 11.92
C GLU A 69 11.29 18.49 10.51
N PHE A 70 10.35 19.40 10.26
CA PHE A 70 10.26 20.12 8.98
C PHE A 70 11.57 20.89 8.69
N GLY A 71 12.14 21.57 9.68
CA GLY A 71 13.43 22.26 9.54
C GLY A 71 14.61 21.31 9.30
N LEU A 72 14.55 20.07 9.79
CA LEU A 72 15.56 19.04 9.54
C LEU A 72 15.41 18.42 8.15
N LEU A 73 14.19 18.27 7.63
CA LEU A 73 13.96 17.78 6.27
C LEU A 73 14.62 18.67 5.23
N SER A 74 14.63 19.99 5.45
CA SER A 74 15.35 20.95 4.59
C SER A 74 16.86 20.69 4.49
N GLN A 75 17.43 19.99 5.47
CA GLN A 75 18.87 19.65 5.55
C GLN A 75 19.14 18.18 5.24
N SER A 76 18.08 17.37 5.16
CA SER A 76 18.15 15.93 4.93
C SER A 76 18.25 15.64 3.45
N SER A 77 18.98 14.58 3.09
CA SER A 77 18.91 13.99 1.74
C SER A 77 17.81 12.94 1.60
N VAL A 78 17.07 12.68 2.68
CA VAL A 78 15.99 11.68 2.69
C VAL A 78 14.72 12.32 2.12
N PRO A 79 14.13 11.75 1.07
CA PRO A 79 12.92 12.29 0.46
C PRO A 79 11.72 12.24 1.40
N PHE A 80 10.85 13.23 1.33
CA PHE A 80 9.60 13.22 2.07
C PHE A 80 8.49 12.48 1.31
N PHE A 81 7.86 11.52 1.98
CA PHE A 81 6.69 10.81 1.47
C PHE A 81 5.46 11.07 2.34
N SER A 82 4.34 11.35 1.70
CA SER A 82 3.08 11.56 2.40
C SER A 82 2.57 10.26 3.02
N VAL A 83 1.75 10.36 4.07
CA VAL A 83 1.07 9.20 4.67
C VAL A 83 0.27 8.41 3.65
N ARG A 84 -0.36 9.09 2.68
CA ARG A 84 -1.12 8.44 1.60
C ARG A 84 -0.22 7.59 0.70
N CYS A 85 0.96 8.07 0.38
CA CYS A 85 1.97 7.33 -0.39
C CYS A 85 2.48 6.11 0.39
N HIS A 86 2.83 6.30 1.67
CA HIS A 86 3.22 5.19 2.54
C HIS A 86 2.13 4.11 2.64
N LEU A 87 0.87 4.52 2.80
CA LEU A 87 -0.25 3.58 2.88
C LEU A 87 -0.44 2.82 1.56
N LYS A 88 -0.38 3.52 0.43
CA LYS A 88 -0.46 2.90 -0.90
C LYS A 88 0.67 1.90 -1.14
N SER A 89 1.91 2.26 -0.81
CA SER A 89 3.06 1.35 -0.91
C SER A 89 2.88 0.12 -0.03
N ALA A 90 2.39 0.30 1.20
CA ALA A 90 2.10 -0.82 2.10
C ALA A 90 1.00 -1.74 1.55
N GLU A 91 -0.08 -1.17 0.98
CA GLU A 91 -1.14 -1.91 0.31
C GLU A 91 -0.61 -2.73 -0.87
N ASP A 92 0.18 -2.10 -1.75
CA ASP A 92 0.80 -2.76 -2.91
C ASP A 92 1.70 -3.93 -2.45
N HIS A 93 2.45 -3.75 -1.36
CA HIS A 93 3.27 -4.83 -0.77
C HIS A 93 2.43 -5.97 -0.19
N ILE A 94 1.33 -5.66 0.51
CA ILE A 94 0.42 -6.68 1.03
C ILE A 94 -0.17 -7.51 -0.11
N LEU A 95 -0.64 -6.86 -1.18
CA LEU A 95 -1.17 -7.55 -2.36
C LEU A 95 -0.11 -8.44 -3.03
N ALA A 96 1.12 -7.94 -3.17
CA ALA A 96 2.22 -8.71 -3.72
C ALA A 96 2.55 -9.95 -2.87
N LEU A 97 2.56 -9.81 -1.54
CA LEU A 97 2.78 -10.93 -0.62
C LEU A 97 1.64 -11.94 -0.66
N GLN A 98 0.38 -11.49 -0.67
CA GLN A 98 -0.78 -12.37 -0.80
C GLN A 98 -0.74 -13.18 -2.10
N SER A 99 -0.33 -12.55 -3.21
CA SER A 99 -0.13 -13.23 -4.50
C SER A 99 0.95 -14.32 -4.40
N GLN A 100 2.08 -14.01 -3.77
CA GLN A 100 3.16 -14.99 -3.55
C GLN A 100 2.71 -16.17 -2.69
N VAL A 101 1.99 -15.92 -1.59
CA VAL A 101 1.44 -16.97 -0.72
C VAL A 101 0.48 -17.85 -1.51
N THR A 102 -0.45 -17.26 -2.25
CA THR A 102 -1.42 -18.00 -3.08
C THR A 102 -0.70 -18.88 -4.11
N MET A 103 0.30 -18.35 -4.80
CA MET A 103 1.11 -19.09 -5.76
C MET A 103 1.83 -20.27 -5.09
N LEU A 104 2.44 -20.07 -3.93
CA LEU A 104 3.15 -21.13 -3.20
C LEU A 104 2.19 -22.21 -2.70
N THR A 105 1.03 -21.83 -2.16
CA THR A 105 -0.03 -22.76 -1.74
C THR A 105 -0.46 -23.63 -2.91
N ASN A 106 -0.77 -23.03 -4.07
CA ASN A 106 -1.16 -23.77 -5.27
C ASN A 106 -0.07 -24.75 -5.73
N ARG A 107 1.21 -24.38 -5.61
CA ARG A 107 2.32 -25.28 -5.95
C ARG A 107 2.43 -26.45 -4.98
N LEU A 108 2.23 -26.21 -3.68
CA LEU A 108 2.20 -27.27 -2.68
C LEU A 108 1.04 -28.24 -2.93
N ASP A 109 -0.15 -27.73 -3.23
CA ASP A 109 -1.32 -28.57 -3.54
C ASP A 109 -1.11 -29.43 -4.79
N ALA A 110 -0.48 -28.87 -5.83
CA ALA A 110 -0.13 -29.61 -7.03
C ALA A 110 0.89 -30.73 -6.76
N LEU A 111 1.92 -30.45 -5.95
CA LEU A 111 2.91 -31.45 -5.54
C LEU A 111 2.27 -32.55 -4.69
N ASN A 112 1.43 -32.18 -3.72
CA ASN A 112 0.75 -33.13 -2.85
C ASN A 112 -0.20 -34.05 -3.64
N SER A 113 -0.93 -33.50 -4.61
CA SER A 113 -1.76 -34.28 -5.53
C SER A 113 -0.94 -35.25 -6.37
N THR A 114 0.29 -34.87 -6.76
CA THR A 114 1.19 -35.75 -7.50
C THR A 114 1.67 -36.92 -6.64
N VAL A 115 2.04 -36.67 -5.38
CA VAL A 115 2.48 -37.72 -4.43
C VAL A 115 1.36 -38.73 -4.17
N LEU A 116 0.13 -38.25 -3.92
CA LEU A 116 -1.01 -39.14 -3.67
C LEU A 116 -1.36 -40.03 -4.87
N ASN A 117 -1.15 -39.54 -6.10
CA ASN A 117 -1.44 -40.30 -7.32
C ASN A 117 -0.32 -41.26 -7.74
N SER A 118 0.91 -41.12 -7.19
CA SER A 118 2.08 -41.92 -7.60
C SER A 118 2.36 -43.14 -6.72
N PHE A 119 1.62 -43.31 -5.62
CA PHE A 119 1.63 -44.54 -4.83
C PHE A 119 0.30 -45.30 -4.98
N PRO A 120 0.18 -46.22 -5.95
CA PRO A 120 -0.87 -47.22 -5.88
C PRO A 120 -0.62 -48.03 -4.62
N ILE A 121 -1.51 -47.88 -3.63
CA ILE A 121 -1.57 -48.77 -2.48
C ILE A 121 -1.66 -50.18 -3.07
N PRO A 122 -0.66 -51.06 -2.89
CA PRO A 122 -0.76 -52.42 -3.39
C PRO A 122 -2.01 -53.04 -2.74
N PRO A 123 -2.88 -53.71 -3.52
CA PRO A 123 -4.07 -54.34 -2.97
C PRO A 123 -3.63 -55.27 -1.85
N SER A 124 -4.15 -55.00 -0.65
CA SER A 124 -3.86 -55.79 0.55
C SER A 124 -4.07 -57.28 0.22
N PRO A 125 -3.02 -58.12 0.29
CA PRO A 125 -3.17 -59.53 -0.02
C PRO A 125 -3.98 -60.17 1.11
N ASP A 126 -5.21 -60.54 0.77
CA ASP A 126 -6.03 -61.57 1.41
C ASP A 126 -5.96 -61.63 2.95
N SER A 127 -6.87 -60.89 3.58
CA SER A 127 -7.44 -61.27 4.88
C SER A 127 -8.25 -62.56 4.68
N LYS A 128 -7.56 -63.70 4.54
CA LYS A 128 -8.15 -65.04 4.72
C LYS A 128 -8.53 -65.18 6.19
N ARG A 129 -9.74 -64.73 6.50
CA ARG A 129 -10.43 -65.00 7.76
C ARG A 129 -10.62 -66.51 7.86
N ILE A 130 -9.73 -67.15 8.64
CA ILE A 130 -9.82 -68.56 9.01
C ILE A 130 -11.16 -68.75 9.74
N SER A 131 -12.08 -69.43 9.08
CA SER A 131 -13.35 -69.88 9.65
C SER A 131 -13.05 -71.14 10.47
N CYS A 132 -12.92 -71.01 11.79
CA CYS A 132 -12.82 -72.16 12.69
C CYS A 132 -14.22 -72.72 12.95
N SER A 133 -14.51 -73.81 12.27
CA SER A 133 -15.66 -74.68 12.44
C SER A 133 -15.59 -75.50 13.74
N SER A 134 -16.74 -75.56 14.41
CA SER A 134 -17.32 -76.74 15.07
C SER A 134 -16.57 -77.41 16.25
N ILE A 135 -17.06 -77.17 17.46
CA ILE A 135 -16.85 -78.06 18.63
C ILE A 135 -18.02 -79.05 18.70
N PRO A 136 -17.78 -80.38 18.71
CA PRO A 136 -18.84 -81.36 18.95
C PRO A 136 -19.11 -81.50 20.46
N ARG A 137 -20.42 -81.57 20.78
CA ARG A 137 -20.94 -82.03 22.07
C ARG A 137 -20.52 -83.47 22.34
N GLN A 138 -20.11 -83.77 23.58
CA GLN A 138 -20.29 -85.09 24.16
C GLN A 138 -20.99 -84.95 25.52
N ASN A 139 -21.96 -85.86 25.71
CA ASN A 139 -22.78 -86.09 26.90
C ASN A 139 -21.96 -86.63 28.07
#